data_AF-A0A0K1UFU9-F1
#
_entry.id   AF-A0A0K1UFU9-F1
#
_cell.length_a   1.000
_cell.length_b   1.000
_cell.length_c   1.000
_cell.angle_alpha   90.00
_cell.angle_beta   90.00
_cell.angle_gamma   90.00
#
_symmetry.space_group_name_H-M   'P 1'
#
loop_
_entity.id
_entity.type
_entity.pdbx_description
1 polymer ?
#
loop_
_entity_poly.entity_id
_entity_poly.type
_entity_poly.pdbx_seq_one_letter_code
_entity_poly.pdbx_strand_id
1 'polypeptide(L)'
;MMPSLLNNSGFYGMAIDEPGENLNGYQPPQNGLSVIFFGYRQCGTVCPVQLVNLMELSQLLDGAEVEFLFVTLDPENDTPEVLDQTMESLGKVFRFYRPETHRAAQKLASAYNDFAVKQGSSEDDLIAHSAHLHVVTGEFRRRLVYTTPDLNLKLVEQDLRRLLKDKNSESSK
;
A
#
# COMPACT_ATOMS: atom_id res chain seq x y z
N MET A 1 -16.06 22.26 -19.79
CA MET A 1 -14.61 22.56 -19.70
C MET A 1 -13.99 21.50 -18.84
N MET A 2 -13.15 20.62 -19.39
CA MET A 2 -12.41 19.65 -18.59
C MET A 2 -11.30 20.41 -17.86
N PRO A 3 -11.26 20.40 -16.51
CA PRO A 3 -10.12 20.97 -15.80
C PRO A 3 -8.86 20.21 -16.19
N SER A 4 -7.84 20.95 -16.62
CA SER A 4 -6.52 20.45 -16.95
C SER A 4 -5.95 19.61 -15.78
N LEU A 5 -5.72 18.32 -16.03
CA LEU A 5 -5.10 17.37 -15.09
C LEU A 5 -3.57 17.46 -15.12
N LEU A 6 -3.03 18.67 -15.07
CA LEU A 6 -1.63 18.89 -14.68
C LEU A 6 -1.67 19.50 -13.28
N ASN A 7 -2.06 18.65 -12.32
CA ASN A 7 -2.08 19.07 -10.92
C ASN A 7 -0.63 19.19 -10.45
N ASN A 8 -0.13 20.43 -10.40
CA ASN A 8 1.16 20.79 -9.81
C ASN A 8 1.05 20.71 -8.27
N SER A 9 0.73 19.51 -7.76
CA SER A 9 0.37 19.27 -6.36
C SER A 9 1.58 19.45 -5.41
N GLY A 10 2.79 19.41 -5.96
CA GLY A 10 4.04 19.52 -5.22
C GLY A 10 4.37 18.29 -4.37
N PHE A 11 3.65 17.18 -4.56
CA PHE A 11 4.01 15.89 -3.98
C PHE A 11 5.04 15.18 -4.87
N TYR A 12 5.91 14.39 -4.26
CA TYR A 12 6.82 13.49 -4.97
C TYR A 12 6.06 12.32 -5.60
N GLY A 13 5.09 11.76 -4.87
CA GLY A 13 4.15 10.76 -5.39
C GLY A 13 3.14 11.36 -6.38
N MET A 14 2.55 10.49 -7.21
CA MET A 14 1.45 10.88 -8.07
C MET A 14 0.23 11.19 -7.21
N ALA A 15 -0.16 12.47 -7.17
CA ALA A 15 -1.34 12.89 -6.43
C ALA A 15 -2.63 12.54 -7.17
N ILE A 16 -3.52 11.85 -6.43
CA ILE A 16 -4.84 11.42 -6.90
C ILE A 16 -5.88 11.78 -5.84
N ASP A 17 -7.14 11.73 -6.23
CA ASP A 17 -8.24 11.85 -5.28
C ASP A 17 -9.38 10.92 -5.66
N GLU A 18 -9.22 9.65 -5.30
CA GLU A 18 -10.09 8.57 -5.74
C GLU A 18 -10.67 7.85 -4.51
N PRO A 19 -11.89 7.28 -4.60
CA PRO A 19 -12.32 6.31 -3.61
C PRO A 19 -11.38 5.09 -3.62
N GLY A 20 -11.01 4.61 -2.43
CA GLY A 20 -10.36 3.32 -2.25
C GLY A 20 -11.36 2.17 -2.33
N GLU A 21 -10.87 0.96 -2.57
CA GLU A 21 -11.70 -0.24 -2.51
C GLU A 21 -11.83 -0.67 -1.05
N ASN A 22 -13.04 -1.06 -0.64
CA ASN A 22 -13.27 -1.56 0.71
C ASN A 22 -12.56 -2.91 0.89
N LEU A 23 -11.84 -3.05 2.01
CA LEU A 23 -11.19 -4.28 2.42
C LEU A 23 -11.96 -4.85 3.62
N ASN A 24 -12.73 -5.92 3.40
CA ASN A 24 -13.60 -6.47 4.44
C ASN A 24 -12.82 -6.82 5.71
N GLY A 25 -13.19 -6.20 6.84
CA GLY A 25 -12.52 -6.44 8.13
C GLY A 25 -11.23 -5.64 8.34
N TYR A 26 -10.86 -4.75 7.41
CA TYR A 26 -9.79 -3.80 7.56
C TYR A 26 -10.32 -2.36 7.50
N GLN A 27 -9.73 -1.48 8.30
CA GLN A 27 -10.01 -0.05 8.30
C GLN A 27 -8.69 0.71 8.50
N PRO A 28 -8.33 1.66 7.62
CA PRO A 28 -7.18 2.52 7.85
C PRO A 28 -7.36 3.34 9.12
N PRO A 29 -6.26 3.76 9.78
CA PRO A 29 -6.33 4.58 10.99
C PRO A 29 -7.22 5.82 10.78
N GLN A 30 -8.15 6.05 11.70
CA GLN A 30 -9.20 7.07 11.53
C GLN A 30 -8.61 8.47 11.30
N ASN A 31 -7.54 8.84 12.01
CA ASN A 31 -6.86 10.13 11.86
C ASN A 31 -5.52 10.01 11.11
N GLY A 32 -5.14 8.79 10.74
CA GLY A 32 -3.89 8.50 10.05
C GLY A 32 -4.02 8.15 8.57
N LEU A 33 -2.98 7.48 8.10
CA LEU A 33 -2.81 6.97 6.74
C LEU A 33 -2.48 5.49 6.78
N SER A 34 -2.90 4.77 5.74
CA SER A 34 -2.44 3.43 5.40
C SER A 34 -1.65 3.48 4.10
N VAL A 35 -0.44 2.92 4.11
CA VAL A 35 0.38 2.70 2.91
C VAL A 35 0.19 1.24 2.49
N ILE A 36 -0.56 1.03 1.42
CA ILE A 36 -0.94 -0.29 0.92
C ILE A 36 0.07 -0.74 -0.14
N PHE A 37 0.53 -1.97 -0.02
CA PHE A 37 1.42 -2.64 -0.95
C PHE A 37 0.87 -4.03 -1.31
N PHE A 38 0.77 -4.33 -2.61
CA PHE A 38 0.39 -5.65 -3.12
C PHE A 38 1.63 -6.49 -3.40
N GLY A 39 1.76 -7.63 -2.73
CA GLY A 39 2.92 -8.51 -2.86
C GLY A 39 2.63 -9.94 -2.45
N TYR A 40 3.63 -10.81 -2.44
CA TYR A 40 3.49 -12.18 -1.94
C TYR A 40 4.86 -12.71 -1.52
N ARG A 41 4.89 -13.68 -0.59
CA ARG A 41 6.15 -14.11 0.04
C ARG A 41 7.16 -14.71 -0.94
N GLN A 42 6.70 -15.44 -1.94
CA GLN A 42 7.57 -16.14 -2.90
C GLN A 42 8.18 -15.22 -3.97
N CYS A 43 7.81 -13.93 -3.99
CA CYS A 43 8.34 -12.98 -4.95
C CYS A 43 9.82 -12.67 -4.66
N GLY A 44 10.71 -13.18 -5.51
CA GLY A 44 12.16 -12.99 -5.39
C GLY A 44 12.71 -11.71 -6.03
N THR A 45 11.87 -10.85 -6.62
CA THR A 45 12.33 -9.70 -7.41
C THR A 45 12.01 -8.37 -6.75
N VAL A 46 10.75 -7.92 -6.86
CA VAL A 46 10.37 -6.54 -6.51
C VAL A 46 9.86 -6.41 -5.07
N CYS A 47 9.23 -7.46 -4.52
CA CYS A 47 8.77 -7.47 -3.13
C CYS A 47 9.89 -7.20 -2.10
N PRO A 48 11.08 -7.83 -2.17
CA PRO A 48 12.11 -7.63 -1.16
C PRO A 48 12.57 -6.17 -1.08
N VAL A 49 12.74 -5.51 -2.23
CA VAL A 49 13.12 -4.09 -2.29
C VAL A 49 12.04 -3.23 -1.64
N GLN A 50 10.77 -3.51 -1.94
CA GLN A 50 9.68 -2.71 -1.42
C GLN A 50 9.44 -2.90 0.08
N LEU A 51 9.61 -4.12 0.60
CA LEU A 51 9.54 -4.36 2.04
C LEU A 51 10.65 -3.61 2.78
N VAL A 52 11.88 -3.56 2.23
CA VAL A 52 12.98 -2.76 2.81
C VAL A 52 12.62 -1.28 2.83
N ASN A 53 12.07 -0.73 1.74
CA ASN A 53 11.61 0.66 1.70
C ASN A 53 10.56 0.94 2.79
N LEU A 54 9.59 0.03 2.98
CA LEU A 54 8.54 0.20 4.00
C LEU A 54 9.11 0.11 5.42
N MET A 55 10.08 -0.79 5.66
CA MET A 55 10.77 -0.88 6.95
C MET A 55 11.51 0.42 7.28
N GLU A 56 12.25 0.99 6.33
CA GLU A 56 12.95 2.27 6.53
C GLU A 56 11.97 3.44 6.70
N LEU A 57 10.90 3.49 5.90
CA LEU A 57 9.84 4.49 6.07
C LEU A 57 9.17 4.40 7.44
N SER A 58 8.96 3.19 7.96
CA SER A 58 8.37 3.01 9.29
C SER A 58 9.24 3.62 10.40
N GLN A 59 10.56 3.61 10.23
CA GLN A 59 11.50 4.26 11.16
C GLN A 59 11.50 5.78 10.99
N LEU A 60 11.49 6.29 9.75
CA LEU A 60 11.42 7.73 9.46
C LEU A 60 10.11 8.37 9.95
N LEU A 61 9.04 7.59 9.97
CA LEU A 61 7.69 8.01 10.39
C LEU A 61 7.36 7.62 11.83
N ASP A 62 8.36 7.27 12.65
CA ASP A 62 8.11 6.96 14.06
C ASP A 62 7.35 8.09 14.76
N GLY A 63 6.34 7.70 15.56
CA GLY A 63 5.39 8.60 16.21
C GLY A 63 4.34 9.25 15.29
N ALA A 64 4.35 9.02 13.97
CA ALA A 64 3.27 9.42 13.08
C ALA A 64 2.17 8.36 13.00
N GLU A 65 0.92 8.77 12.76
CA GLU A 65 -0.21 7.85 12.60
C GLU A 65 -0.22 7.25 11.18
N VAL A 66 0.77 6.42 10.88
CA VAL A 66 0.93 5.72 9.60
C VAL A 66 1.01 4.22 9.85
N GLU A 67 0.19 3.47 9.12
CA GLU A 67 0.20 2.01 9.08
C GLU A 67 0.65 1.52 7.69
N PHE A 68 1.29 0.36 7.62
CA PHE A 68 1.70 -0.29 6.39
C PHE A 68 0.91 -1.58 6.21
N LEU A 69 0.11 -1.65 5.14
CA LEU A 69 -0.73 -2.81 4.84
C LEU A 69 -0.15 -3.62 3.69
N PHE A 70 0.24 -4.85 3.98
CA PHE A 70 0.63 -5.84 2.98
C PHE A 70 -0.60 -6.63 2.52
N VAL A 71 -0.98 -6.51 1.25
CA VAL A 71 -2.05 -7.31 0.65
C VAL A 71 -1.42 -8.47 -0.11
N THR A 72 -1.64 -9.71 0.34
CA THR A 72 -1.09 -10.86 -0.38
C THR A 72 -1.79 -11.09 -1.71
N LEU A 73 -0.99 -11.35 -2.75
CA LEU A 73 -1.42 -11.78 -4.08
C LEU A 73 -1.49 -13.29 -4.23
N ASP A 74 -0.97 -14.05 -3.26
CA ASP A 74 -0.87 -15.51 -3.26
C ASP A 74 -1.46 -16.12 -1.97
N PRO A 75 -2.75 -15.89 -1.68
CA PRO A 75 -3.35 -16.34 -0.43
C PRO A 75 -3.31 -17.86 -0.27
N GLU A 76 -3.23 -18.63 -1.34
CA GLU A 76 -3.11 -20.09 -1.32
C GLU A 76 -1.83 -20.56 -0.60
N ASN A 77 -0.73 -19.82 -0.73
CA ASN A 77 0.57 -20.14 -0.11
C ASN A 77 0.89 -19.26 1.11
N ASP A 78 0.41 -18.02 1.12
CA ASP A 78 0.60 -17.07 2.23
C ASP A 78 -0.48 -17.31 3.30
N THR A 79 -0.28 -18.33 4.15
CA THR A 79 -1.22 -18.64 5.23
C THR A 79 -1.24 -17.53 6.28
N PRO A 80 -2.35 -17.36 7.04
CA PRO A 80 -2.43 -16.38 8.12
C PRO A 80 -1.26 -16.49 9.11
N GLU A 81 -0.88 -17.71 9.50
CA GLU A 81 0.18 -17.95 10.48
C GLU A 81 1.55 -17.47 9.98
N VAL A 82 1.82 -17.63 8.67
CA VAL A 82 3.07 -17.17 8.05
C VAL A 82 3.07 -15.64 7.90
N LEU A 83 1.93 -15.05 7.54
CA LEU A 83 1.80 -13.60 7.43
C LEU A 83 1.91 -12.91 8.80
N ASP A 84 1.31 -13.49 9.84
CA ASP A 84 1.44 -13.00 11.23
C ASP A 84 2.92 -12.94 11.65
N GLN A 85 3.65 -14.05 11.49
CA GLN A 85 5.09 -14.09 11.80
C GLN A 85 5.90 -13.05 11.01
N THR A 86 5.53 -12.87 9.74
CA THR A 86 6.17 -11.87 8.87
C THR A 86 5.92 -10.46 9.40
N MET A 87 4.67 -10.09 9.69
CA MET A 87 4.32 -8.76 10.20
C MET A 87 4.95 -8.48 11.57
N GLU A 88 5.01 -9.48 12.46
CA GLU A 88 5.70 -9.36 13.75
C GLU A 88 7.18 -8.99 13.58
N SER A 89 7.85 -9.57 12.57
CA SER A 89 9.25 -9.26 12.28
C SER A 89 9.47 -7.86 11.67
N LEU A 90 8.49 -7.35 10.93
CA LEU A 90 8.54 -6.01 10.29
C LEU A 90 8.24 -4.90 11.31
N GLY A 91 7.36 -5.16 12.27
CA GLY A 91 7.08 -4.28 13.40
C GLY A 91 5.59 -3.95 13.59
N LYS A 92 5.29 -3.25 14.69
CA LYS A 92 3.90 -3.07 15.18
C LYS A 92 2.98 -2.25 14.28
N VAL A 93 3.53 -1.49 13.33
CA VAL A 93 2.76 -0.69 12.36
C VAL A 93 2.47 -1.44 11.06
N PHE A 94 2.91 -2.69 10.95
CA PHE A 94 2.62 -3.55 9.82
C PHE A 94 1.37 -4.39 10.07
N ARG A 95 0.53 -4.49 9.04
CA ARG A 95 -0.66 -5.36 8.98
C ARG A 95 -0.63 -6.11 7.66
N PHE A 96 -1.39 -7.19 7.59
CA PHE A 96 -1.69 -7.82 6.32
C PHE A 96 -3.19 -7.87 6.05
N TYR A 97 -3.53 -8.00 4.78
CA TYR A 97 -4.85 -8.39 4.31
C TYR A 97 -4.70 -9.58 3.39
N ARG A 98 -5.49 -10.63 3.65
CA ARG A 98 -5.49 -11.87 2.87
C ARG A 98 -6.84 -12.06 2.18
N PRO A 99 -6.93 -11.77 0.88
CA PRO A 99 -8.10 -12.13 0.08
C PRO A 99 -8.35 -13.64 0.10
N GLU A 100 -9.59 -14.06 -0.19
CA GLU A 100 -9.95 -15.49 -0.15
C GLU A 100 -9.22 -16.34 -1.21
N THR A 101 -8.92 -15.74 -2.37
CA THR A 101 -8.31 -16.43 -3.53
C THR A 101 -7.39 -15.47 -4.30
N HIS A 102 -6.46 -16.02 -5.07
CA HIS A 102 -5.64 -15.24 -6.00
C HIS A 102 -6.51 -14.35 -6.92
N ARG A 103 -7.66 -14.86 -7.40
CA ARG A 103 -8.57 -14.09 -8.25
C ARG A 103 -9.15 -12.87 -7.53
N ALA A 104 -9.50 -13.01 -6.26
CA ALA A 104 -9.96 -11.90 -5.44
C ALA A 104 -8.83 -10.88 -5.22
N ALA A 105 -7.61 -11.35 -4.97
CA ALA A 105 -6.43 -10.51 -4.83
C ALA A 105 -6.11 -9.73 -6.12
N GLN A 106 -6.12 -10.39 -7.27
CA GLN A 106 -5.91 -9.77 -8.59
C GLN A 106 -6.97 -8.70 -8.87
N LYS A 107 -8.25 -8.99 -8.61
CA LYS A 107 -9.34 -8.02 -8.79
C LYS A 107 -9.13 -6.79 -7.92
N LEU A 108 -8.73 -7.00 -6.66
CA LEU A 108 -8.46 -5.92 -5.72
C LEU A 108 -7.26 -5.08 -6.17
N ALA A 109 -6.15 -5.70 -6.54
CA ALA A 109 -4.99 -5.01 -7.10
C ALA A 109 -5.39 -4.15 -8.31
N SER A 110 -6.20 -4.71 -9.22
CA SER A 110 -6.72 -3.97 -10.39
C SER A 110 -7.59 -2.77 -10.00
N ALA A 111 -8.42 -2.87 -8.95
CA ALA A 111 -9.21 -1.74 -8.44
C ALA A 111 -8.32 -0.61 -7.88
N TYR A 112 -7.11 -0.95 -7.42
CA TYR A 112 -6.09 0.01 -7.03
C TYR A 112 -5.28 0.59 -8.19
N ASN A 113 -5.55 0.19 -9.44
CA ASN A 113 -4.71 0.42 -10.62
C ASN A 113 -3.30 -0.22 -10.47
N ASP A 114 -3.24 -1.35 -9.78
CA ASP A 114 -2.08 -2.22 -9.70
C ASP A 114 -2.29 -3.46 -10.60
N PHE A 115 -1.20 -4.12 -10.98
CA PHE A 115 -1.18 -5.28 -11.85
C PHE A 115 -0.69 -6.49 -11.09
N ALA A 116 -1.35 -7.62 -11.27
CA ALA A 116 -0.93 -8.93 -10.76
C ALA A 116 -1.41 -10.02 -11.72
N VAL A 117 -0.51 -10.82 -12.29
CA VAL A 117 -0.84 -11.91 -13.22
C VAL A 117 0.01 -13.12 -12.94
N LYS A 118 -0.65 -14.26 -12.72
CA LYS A 118 0.01 -15.56 -12.56
C LYS A 118 0.67 -16.01 -13.86
N GLN A 119 1.92 -16.45 -13.80
CA GLN A 119 2.72 -16.89 -14.95
C GLN A 119 2.54 -18.38 -15.27
N GLY A 120 1.30 -18.88 -15.11
CA GLY A 120 0.94 -20.27 -15.35
C GLY A 120 -0.43 -20.60 -14.75
N SER A 121 -0.66 -21.88 -14.45
CA SER A 121 -1.94 -22.40 -13.95
C SER A 121 -1.82 -23.25 -12.68
N SER A 122 -0.61 -23.47 -12.18
CA SER A 122 -0.32 -24.14 -10.91
C SER A 122 -0.51 -23.20 -9.72
N GLU A 123 -0.69 -23.76 -8.53
CA GLU A 123 -0.70 -23.02 -7.28
C GLU A 123 0.67 -22.41 -6.97
N ASP A 124 1.76 -23.10 -7.35
CA ASP A 124 3.15 -22.68 -7.11
C ASP A 124 3.71 -21.68 -8.14
N ASP A 125 2.93 -21.32 -9.15
CA ASP A 125 3.42 -20.45 -10.22
C ASP A 125 3.63 -19.01 -9.74
N LEU A 126 4.74 -18.41 -10.17
CA LEU A 126 5.07 -17.02 -9.85
C LEU A 126 4.02 -16.05 -10.38
N ILE A 127 3.85 -14.95 -9.65
CA ILE A 127 2.95 -13.87 -10.01
C ILE A 127 3.80 -12.67 -10.42
N ALA A 128 3.65 -12.23 -11.66
CA ALA A 128 4.17 -10.95 -12.10
C ALA A 128 3.27 -9.85 -11.52
N HIS A 129 3.85 -8.89 -10.81
CA HIS A 129 3.08 -7.80 -10.20
C HIS A 129 3.86 -6.49 -10.21
N SER A 130 3.15 -5.36 -10.14
CA SER A 130 3.80 -4.08 -9.88
C SER A 130 4.14 -3.94 -8.40
N ALA A 131 5.01 -2.98 -8.08
CA ALA A 131 5.33 -2.63 -6.69
C ALA A 131 4.90 -1.22 -6.36
N HIS A 132 3.64 -0.92 -6.68
CA HIS A 132 3.09 0.37 -6.35
C HIS A 132 2.84 0.46 -4.83
N LEU A 133 3.02 1.67 -4.28
CA LEU A 133 2.50 2.01 -2.96
C LEU A 133 1.31 2.93 -3.13
N HIS A 134 0.23 2.62 -2.42
CA HIS A 134 -0.99 3.43 -2.42
C HIS A 134 -1.21 4.03 -1.04
N VAL A 135 -1.33 5.36 -0.96
CA VAL A 135 -1.60 6.05 0.30
C VAL A 135 -3.10 6.28 0.44
N VAL A 136 -3.69 5.71 1.48
CA VAL A 136 -5.12 5.72 1.76
C VAL A 136 -5.40 6.40 3.11
N THR A 137 -6.39 7.28 3.17
CA THR A 137 -6.81 7.93 4.42
C THR A 137 -7.75 7.05 5.24
N GLY A 138 -7.96 7.39 6.51
CA GLY A 138 -9.04 6.83 7.37
C GLY A 138 -10.45 6.83 6.76
N GLU A 139 -10.74 7.68 5.78
CA GLU A 139 -12.02 7.73 5.06
C GLU A 139 -12.04 6.83 3.81
N PHE A 140 -11.05 5.95 3.68
CA PHE A 140 -10.83 5.14 2.48
C PHE A 140 -10.66 5.99 1.20
N ARG A 141 -10.04 7.17 1.27
CA ARG A 141 -9.68 7.95 0.07
C ARG A 141 -8.22 7.71 -0.31
N ARG A 142 -7.97 7.37 -1.56
CA ARG A 142 -6.63 7.26 -2.13
C ARG A 142 -6.12 8.65 -2.50
N ARG A 143 -4.93 9.00 -2.02
CA ARG A 143 -4.36 10.36 -2.13
C ARG A 143 -3.04 10.42 -2.89
N LEU A 144 -2.22 9.38 -2.78
CA LEU A 144 -0.95 9.29 -3.49
C LEU A 144 -0.72 7.87 -4.01
N VAL A 145 -0.01 7.78 -5.13
CA VAL A 145 0.55 6.53 -5.64
C VAL A 145 2.03 6.73 -5.95
N TYR A 146 2.86 5.81 -5.49
CA TYR A 146 4.26 5.72 -5.90
C TYR A 146 4.41 4.52 -6.83
N THR A 147 4.84 4.75 -8.08
CA THR A 147 4.75 3.75 -9.16
C THR A 147 6.05 2.96 -9.38
N THR A 148 7.03 3.11 -8.49
CA THR A 148 8.35 2.46 -8.59
C THR A 148 8.89 2.12 -7.21
N PRO A 149 9.65 1.03 -7.06
CA PRO A 149 10.40 0.74 -5.84
C PRO A 149 11.69 1.56 -5.69
N ASP A 150 12.14 2.25 -6.74
CA ASP A 150 13.28 3.18 -6.67
C ASP A 150 12.81 4.52 -6.09
N LEU A 151 12.65 4.56 -4.76
CA LEU A 151 12.05 5.68 -4.04
C LEU A 151 13.09 6.57 -3.37
N ASN A 152 12.85 7.88 -3.43
CA ASN A 152 13.46 8.82 -2.50
C ASN A 152 12.66 8.87 -1.19
N LEU A 153 13.04 8.05 -0.20
CA LEU A 153 12.27 7.86 1.03
C LEU A 153 12.09 9.14 1.85
N LYS A 154 13.00 10.10 1.77
CA LYS A 154 12.85 11.41 2.44
C LYS A 154 11.72 12.23 1.82
N LEU A 155 11.55 12.15 0.50
CA LEU A 155 10.43 12.84 -0.17
C LEU A 155 9.10 12.13 0.09
N VAL A 156 9.10 10.79 0.16
CA VAL A 156 7.92 10.02 0.58
C VAL A 156 7.53 10.39 2.02
N GLU A 157 8.48 10.47 2.95
CA GLU A 157 8.23 10.91 4.33
C GLU A 157 7.60 12.32 4.36
N GLN A 158 8.15 13.27 3.59
CA GLN A 158 7.63 14.62 3.49
C GLN A 158 6.19 14.66 2.98
N ASP A 159 5.89 13.89 1.93
CA ASP A 159 4.55 13.76 1.37
C ASP A 159 3.55 13.25 2.43
N LEU A 160 3.90 12.17 3.13
CA LEU A 160 3.03 11.54 4.14
C LEU A 160 2.80 12.47 5.34
N ARG A 161 3.84 13.14 5.83
CA ARG A 161 3.71 14.14 6.91
C ARG A 161 2.87 15.33 6.49
N ARG A 162 2.93 15.75 5.22
CA ARG A 162 2.08 16.81 4.68
C ARG A 162 0.62 16.37 4.66
N LEU A 163 0.30 15.19 4.12
CA LEU A 163 -1.06 14.66 4.11
C LEU A 163 -1.68 14.55 5.52
N LEU A 164 -0.90 14.09 6.50
CA LEU A 164 -1.35 14.02 7.90
C LEU A 164 -1.71 15.41 8.47
N LYS A 165 -0.93 16.45 8.14
CA LYS A 165 -1.20 17.82 8.58
C LYS A 165 -2.45 18.40 7.93
N ASP A 166 -2.58 18.22 6.61
CA ASP A 166 -3.71 18.74 5.84
C ASP A 166 -5.03 18.17 6.40
N LYS A 167 -5.08 16.86 6.68
CA LYS A 167 -6.22 16.19 7.30
C LYS A 167 -6.59 16.74 8.69
N ASN A 168 -5.60 16.90 9.57
CA ASN A 168 -5.85 17.46 10.91
C ASN A 168 -6.42 18.88 10.86
N SER A 169 -6.09 19.65 9.81
CA SER A 169 -6.63 21.00 9.61
C SER A 169 -8.09 21.01 9.13
N GLU A 170 -8.52 19.96 8.41
CA GLU A 170 -9.89 19.79 7.94
C GLU A 170 -10.80 19.25 9.06
N SER A 171 -10.31 18.36 9.93
CA SER A 171 -11.06 17.85 11.08
C SER A 171 -11.23 18.86 12.24
N SER A 172 -10.50 19.98 12.22
CA SER A 172 -10.55 21.03 13.25
C SER A 172 -11.52 22.18 12.91
N LYS A 173 -12.25 22.09 11.79
CA LYS A 173 -13.27 23.05 11.35
C LYS A 173 -14.68 22.47 11.51
#